data_AF-A0A6S7JXD7-F1
#
_entry.id   AF-A0A6S7JXD7-F1
#
_cell.length_a   1.000
_cell.length_b   1.000
_cell.length_c   1.000
_cell.angle_alpha   90.00
_cell.angle_beta   90.00
_cell.angle_gamma   90.00
#
_symmetry.space_group_name_H-M   'P 1'
#
loop_
_entity.id
_entity.type
_entity.pdbx_description
1 polymer ?
#
loop_
_entity_poly.entity_id
_entity_poly.type
_entity_poly.pdbx_seq_one_letter_code
_entity_poly.pdbx_strand_id
1 'polypeptide(L)'
;MGRRLRSSMPSSTDQLLPKTVNPAIVQTRLKQKQAQQKKYYDRSSRPLEYLSEGDDVYVQHEGRWKPAIITSKAGTPRSFNIVTEDGAQYRRNRIHLFINLINTSFQRTLTYD
;
A
#
# COMPACT_ATOMS: atom_id res chain seq x y z
N MET A 1 23.72 -22.36 3.55
CA MET A 1 24.15 -23.60 4.23
C MET A 1 25.15 -24.32 3.33
N GLY A 2 26.44 -24.25 3.63
CA GLY A 2 27.51 -24.87 2.81
C GLY A 2 28.62 -25.48 3.67
N ARG A 3 28.33 -25.75 4.95
CA ARG A 3 29.32 -26.20 5.93
C ARG A 3 29.36 -27.74 5.95
N ARG A 4 30.55 -28.31 5.79
CA ARG A 4 30.79 -29.75 5.93
C ARG A 4 31.05 -30.11 7.40
N LEU A 5 30.72 -31.35 7.76
CA LEU A 5 31.07 -31.92 9.07
C LEU A 5 32.59 -32.12 9.15
N ARG A 6 33.17 -31.94 10.34
CA ARG A 6 34.61 -32.17 10.55
C ARG A 6 34.83 -33.68 10.68
N SER A 7 35.78 -34.22 9.92
CA SER A 7 36.23 -35.61 10.02
C SER A 7 37.74 -35.66 10.26
N SER A 8 38.21 -36.73 10.91
CA SER A 8 39.64 -37.03 11.10
C SER A 8 40.29 -37.67 9.88
N MET A 9 39.48 -38.14 8.93
CA MET A 9 39.93 -38.77 7.70
C MET A 9 40.42 -37.72 6.70
N PRO A 10 41.50 -38.01 5.95
CA PRO A 10 41.97 -37.13 4.89
C PRO A 10 40.88 -36.95 3.83
N SER A 11 40.69 -35.70 3.40
CA SER A 11 39.68 -35.33 2.41
C SER A 11 40.36 -34.89 1.12
N SER A 12 39.72 -35.18 -0.01
CA SER A 12 40.16 -34.65 -1.31
C SER A 12 40.15 -33.12 -1.31
N THR A 13 41.12 -32.50 -1.96
CA THR A 13 41.31 -31.04 -2.10
C THR A 13 40.09 -30.35 -2.72
N ASP A 14 39.40 -31.00 -3.65
CA ASP A 14 38.16 -30.49 -4.26
C ASP A 14 37.03 -30.28 -3.24
N GLN A 15 37.08 -31.01 -2.12
CA GLN A 15 36.08 -30.88 -1.07
C GLN A 15 36.34 -29.70 -0.12
N LEU A 16 37.57 -29.17 -0.13
CA LEU A 16 37.97 -27.99 0.63
C LEU A 16 37.51 -26.69 -0.04
N LEU A 17 37.20 -26.72 -1.34
CA LEU A 17 36.69 -25.58 -2.07
C LEU A 17 35.22 -25.30 -1.70
N PRO A 18 34.86 -24.05 -1.36
CA PRO A 18 33.49 -23.70 -1.02
C PRO A 18 32.59 -23.78 -2.24
N LYS A 19 31.62 -24.70 -2.22
CA LYS A 19 30.58 -24.80 -3.24
C LYS A 19 29.46 -23.80 -2.92
N THR A 20 29.68 -22.52 -3.23
CA THR A 20 28.66 -21.48 -3.07
C THR A 20 27.96 -21.23 -4.41
N VAL A 21 26.65 -20.97 -4.35
CA VAL A 21 25.90 -20.54 -5.54
C VAL A 21 26.33 -19.13 -5.88
N ASN A 22 26.55 -18.85 -7.17
CA ASN A 22 26.94 -17.52 -7.63
C ASN A 22 25.93 -16.46 -7.14
N PRO A 23 26.37 -15.43 -6.40
CA PRO A 23 25.48 -14.44 -5.80
C PRO A 23 24.67 -13.66 -6.84
N ALA A 24 25.21 -13.41 -8.03
CA ALA A 24 24.49 -12.72 -9.09
C ALA A 24 23.24 -13.49 -9.54
N ILE A 25 23.35 -14.82 -9.65
CA ILE A 25 22.23 -15.69 -10.00
C ILE A 25 21.15 -15.66 -8.90
N VAL A 26 21.57 -15.68 -7.64
CA VAL A 26 20.65 -15.61 -6.49
C VAL A 26 19.91 -14.28 -6.48
N GLN A 27 20.60 -13.15 -6.69
CA GLN A 27 20.00 -11.83 -6.74
C GLN A 27 18.96 -11.72 -7.87
N THR A 28 19.28 -12.21 -9.06
CA THR A 28 18.34 -12.20 -10.19
C THR A 28 17.07 -12.99 -9.88
N ARG A 29 17.21 -14.19 -9.31
CA ARG A 29 16.07 -15.03 -8.90
C ARG A 29 15.24 -14.35 -7.81
N LEU A 30 15.87 -13.68 -6.85
CA LEU A 30 15.16 -12.92 -5.81
C LEU A 30 14.37 -11.76 -6.41
N LYS A 31 14.95 -10.98 -7.32
CA LYS A 31 14.25 -9.90 -8.03
C LYS A 31 13.04 -10.42 -8.80
N GLN A 32 13.18 -11.54 -9.51
CA GLN A 32 12.07 -12.18 -10.22
C GLN A 32 10.95 -12.60 -9.27
N LYS A 33 11.28 -13.23 -8.14
CA LYS A 33 10.29 -13.61 -7.12
C LYS A 33 9.57 -12.39 -6.54
N GLN A 34 10.30 -11.32 -6.24
CA GLN A 34 9.71 -10.07 -5.74
C GLN A 34 8.77 -9.43 -6.77
N ALA A 35 9.15 -9.40 -8.05
CA ALA A 35 8.29 -8.88 -9.12
C ALA A 35 7.00 -9.72 -9.27
N GLN A 36 7.11 -11.04 -9.19
CA GLN A 36 5.96 -11.94 -9.26
C GLN A 36 5.02 -11.76 -8.06
N GLN A 37 5.59 -11.61 -6.85
CA GLN A 37 4.84 -11.34 -5.63
C GLN A 37 4.10 -10.00 -5.74
N LYS A 38 4.78 -8.94 -6.19
CA LYS A 38 4.17 -7.62 -6.43
C LYS A 38 3.00 -7.72 -7.40
N LYS A 39 3.20 -8.40 -8.55
CA LYS A 39 2.15 -8.57 -9.57
C LYS A 39 0.89 -9.23 -9.00
N TYR A 40 1.04 -10.31 -8.22
CA TYR A 40 -0.12 -11.00 -7.65
C TYR A 40 -0.74 -10.26 -6.46
N TYR A 41 0.06 -9.55 -5.67
CA TYR A 41 -0.44 -8.75 -4.56
C TYR A 41 -1.25 -7.54 -5.06
N ASP A 42 -0.75 -6.85 -6.08
CA ASP A 42 -1.39 -5.64 -6.62
C ASP A 42 -2.60 -5.94 -7.52
N ARG A 43 -2.84 -7.21 -7.92
CA ARG A 43 -3.87 -7.57 -8.91
C ARG A 43 -5.30 -7.14 -8.53
N SER A 44 -5.61 -7.13 -7.23
CA SER A 44 -6.92 -6.73 -6.70
C SER A 44 -6.93 -5.30 -6.17
N SER A 45 -5.76 -4.65 -6.12
CA SER A 45 -5.62 -3.29 -5.62
C SER A 45 -6.02 -2.31 -6.71
N ARG A 46 -6.92 -1.40 -6.39
CA ARG A 46 -7.31 -0.29 -7.28
C ARG A 46 -6.91 1.03 -6.62
N PRO A 47 -6.38 2.01 -7.38
CA PRO A 47 -6.17 3.34 -6.83
C PRO A 47 -7.51 3.91 -6.38
N LEU A 48 -7.54 4.43 -5.16
CA LEU A 48 -8.71 5.13 -4.62
C LEU A 48 -8.81 6.51 -5.29
N GLU A 49 -10.03 6.95 -5.59
CA GLU A 49 -10.26 8.27 -6.19
C GLU A 49 -9.67 9.39 -5.32
N TYR A 50 -9.18 10.44 -5.96
CA TYR A 50 -8.71 11.59 -5.22
C TYR A 50 -9.89 12.33 -4.56
N LEU A 51 -9.63 12.89 -3.38
CA LEU A 51 -10.61 13.64 -2.60
C LEU A 51 -10.13 15.08 -2.43
N SER A 52 -10.98 16.04 -2.80
CA SER A 52 -10.79 17.48 -2.59
C SER A 52 -11.41 17.95 -1.28
N GLU A 53 -10.96 19.11 -0.82
CA GLU A 53 -11.64 19.85 0.25
C GLU A 53 -13.01 20.28 -0.26
N GLY A 54 -14.04 20.14 0.56
CA GLY A 54 -15.44 20.38 0.19
C GLY A 54 -16.16 19.18 -0.44
N ASP A 55 -15.49 18.05 -0.71
CA ASP A 55 -16.16 16.86 -1.25
C ASP A 55 -17.11 16.22 -0.21
N ASP A 56 -18.31 15.88 -0.66
CA ASP A 56 -19.26 15.02 0.07
C ASP A 56 -18.75 13.58 0.10
N VAL A 57 -18.59 13.03 1.30
CA VAL A 57 -18.11 11.67 1.53
C VAL A 57 -18.95 10.93 2.56
N TYR A 58 -18.95 9.61 2.46
CA TYR A 58 -19.38 8.74 3.55
C TYR A 58 -18.17 8.30 4.36
N VAL A 59 -18.24 8.45 5.68
CA VAL A 59 -17.25 7.94 6.62
C VAL A 59 -17.78 6.69 7.32
N GLN A 60 -16.93 5.67 7.46
CA GLN A 60 -17.24 4.54 8.31
C GLN A 60 -16.94 4.86 9.78
N HIS A 61 -17.99 4.89 10.60
CA HIS A 61 -17.92 5.09 12.04
C HIS A 61 -18.79 4.04 12.74
N GLU A 62 -18.23 3.31 13.72
CA GLU A 62 -18.95 2.26 14.48
C GLU A 62 -19.64 1.22 13.58
N GLY A 63 -19.02 0.86 12.46
CA GLY A 63 -19.56 -0.11 11.51
C GLY A 63 -20.68 0.42 10.61
N ARG A 64 -21.09 1.68 10.77
CA ARG A 64 -22.09 2.34 9.91
C ARG A 64 -21.43 3.39 9.03
N TRP A 65 -21.97 3.59 7.84
CA TRP A 65 -21.58 4.69 6.96
C TRP A 65 -22.41 5.92 7.29
N LYS A 66 -21.74 7.03 7.60
CA LYS A 66 -22.37 8.31 7.89
C LYS A 66 -21.92 9.36 6.87
N PRO A 67 -22.80 10.25 6.40
CA PRO A 67 -22.40 11.38 5.56
C PRO A 67 -21.48 12.34 6.32
N ALA A 68 -20.53 12.93 5.59
CA ALA A 68 -19.55 13.88 6.08
C ALA A 68 -18.98 14.72 4.93
N ILE A 69 -18.39 15.86 5.26
CA ILE A 69 -17.73 16.76 4.30
C ILE A 69 -16.24 16.81 4.64
N ILE A 70 -15.39 16.81 3.62
CA ILE A 70 -13.94 16.97 3.80
C ILE A 70 -13.62 18.44 4.07
N THR A 71 -13.01 18.73 5.22
CA THR A 71 -12.58 20.08 5.56
C THR A 71 -11.19 20.37 5.01
N SER A 72 -10.25 19.44 5.20
CA SER A 72 -8.87 19.62 4.74
C SER A 72 -8.09 18.31 4.67
N LYS A 73 -6.99 18.33 3.93
CA LYS A 73 -5.96 17.28 4.08
C LYS A 73 -5.27 17.42 5.43
N ALA A 74 -5.07 16.30 6.12
CA ALA A 74 -4.24 16.30 7.32
C ALA A 74 -2.74 16.37 6.95
N GLY A 75 -1.89 16.75 7.92
CA GLY A 75 -0.43 16.83 7.72
C GLY A 75 0.30 15.50 7.44
N THR A 76 -0.44 14.40 7.26
CA THR A 76 0.11 13.08 6.92
C THR A 76 -0.55 12.53 5.65
N PRO A 77 0.18 11.75 4.83
CA PRO A 77 -0.39 11.20 3.61
C PRO A 77 -1.63 10.35 3.87
N ARG A 78 -2.58 10.38 2.93
CA ARG A 78 -3.84 9.61 2.95
C ARG A 78 -4.79 9.91 4.12
N SER A 79 -4.51 10.92 4.94
CA SER A 79 -5.37 11.29 6.06
C SER A 79 -6.09 12.60 5.74
N PHE A 80 -7.37 12.65 6.08
CA PHE A 80 -8.25 13.80 5.85
C PHE A 80 -8.95 14.17 7.15
N ASN A 81 -9.19 15.45 7.33
CA ASN A 81 -10.06 15.99 8.36
C ASN A 81 -11.46 16.13 7.76
N ILE A 82 -12.45 15.61 8.45
CA ILE A 82 -13.84 15.60 8.02
C ILE A 82 -14.74 16.18 9.11
N VAL A 83 -15.88 16.71 8.71
CA VAL A 83 -16.97 17.12 9.59
C VAL A 83 -18.18 16.26 9.25
N THR A 84 -18.73 15.55 10.23
CA THR A 84 -20.02 14.85 10.08
C THR A 84 -21.19 15.82 10.18
N GLU A 85 -22.37 15.42 9.73
CA GLU A 85 -23.61 16.23 9.88
C GLU A 85 -23.88 16.66 11.33
N ASP A 86 -23.51 15.82 12.31
CA ASP A 86 -23.60 16.11 13.74
C ASP A 86 -22.64 17.24 14.22
N GLY A 87 -21.85 17.84 13.31
CA GLY A 87 -20.85 18.87 13.61
C GLY A 87 -19.53 18.34 14.19
N ALA A 88 -19.44 17.04 14.49
CA ALA A 88 -18.23 16.43 15.02
C ALA A 88 -17.11 16.36 13.97
N GLN A 89 -15.90 16.71 14.40
CA GLN A 89 -14.69 16.66 13.57
C GLN A 89 -13.92 15.37 13.81
N TYR A 90 -13.57 14.69 12.72
CA TYR A 90 -12.79 13.46 12.77
C TYR A 90 -11.61 13.51 11.81
N ARG A 91 -10.55 12.80 12.17
CA ARG A 91 -9.45 12.46 11.27
C ARG A 91 -9.60 11.03 10.79
N ARG A 92 -9.65 10.83 9.47
CA ARG A 92 -9.85 9.52 8.85
C ARG A 92 -8.91 9.27 7.68
N ASN A 93 -8.56 8.00 7.49
CA ASN A 93 -7.77 7.57 6.34
C ASN A 93 -8.65 7.47 5.10
N ARG A 94 -8.06 7.67 3.91
CA ARG A 94 -8.71 7.53 2.60
C ARG A 94 -9.49 6.23 2.44
N ILE A 95 -9.03 5.12 3.04
CA ILE A 95 -9.71 3.82 2.95
C ILE A 95 -11.05 3.77 3.70
N HIS A 96 -11.27 4.67 4.67
CA HIS A 96 -12.51 4.76 5.46
C HIS A 96 -13.47 5.83 4.92
N LEU A 97 -13.15 6.43 3.77
CA LEU A 97 -13.92 7.47 3.11
C LEU A 97 -14.38 6.96 1.75
N PHE A 98 -15.67 7.06 1.48
CA PHE A 98 -16.25 6.76 0.18
C PHE A 98 -16.80 8.04 -0.42
N ILE A 99 -16.46 8.35 -1.67
CA ILE A 99 -16.93 9.58 -2.30
C ILE A 99 -18.40 9.44 -2.69
N ASN A 100 -19.21 10.46 -2.43
CA ASN A 100 -20.59 10.49 -2.88
C ASN A 100 -20.68 11.05 -4.31
N LEU A 101 -20.57 10.16 -5.30
CA LEU A 101 -20.54 10.51 -6.73
C LEU A 101 -21.80 11.23 -7.25
N ILE A 102 -22.90 11.26 -6.48
CA ILE A 102 -24.16 11.88 -6.89
C ILE A 102 -24.06 13.41 -6.90
N ASN A 103 -23.30 14.00 -5.98
CA ASN A 103 -23.19 15.46 -5.82
C ASN A 103 -21.86 16.04 -6.33
N THR A 104 -20.81 15.23 -6.45
CA THR A 104 -19.45 15.72 -6.79
C THR A 104 -19.28 16.10 -8.26
N SER A 105 -20.07 15.51 -9.17
CA SER A 105 -19.93 15.72 -10.62
C SER A 105 -20.26 17.14 -11.08
N PHE A 106 -20.99 17.92 -10.28
CA PHE A 106 -21.37 19.30 -10.62
C PHE A 106 -20.28 20.34 -10.31
N GLN A 107 -19.34 20.05 -9.41
CA GLN A 107 -18.31 21.01 -8.97
C GLN A 107 -16.96 20.85 -9.69
N ARG A 108 -16.73 19.72 -10.39
CA ARG A 108 -15.45 19.44 -11.08
C ARG A 108 -15.29 20.11 -12.45
N THR A 109 -16.34 20.69 -13.03
CA THR A 109 -16.31 21.29 -14.37
C THR A 109 -15.92 22.77 -14.40
N LEU A 110 -15.67 23.40 -13.25
CA LEU A 110 -15.40 24.86 -13.14
C LEU A 110 -13.93 25.24 -12.94
N THR A 111 -12.99 24.31 -13.02
CA THR A 111 -11.56 24.62 -12.88
C THR A 111 -10.75 24.07 -14.06
N TYR A 112 -10.77 24.80 -15.18
CA TYR A 112 -9.72 24.71 -16.19
C TYR A 112 -9.58 26.08 -16.89
N ASP A 113 -8.60 26.86 -16.44
CA ASP A 113 -7.92 27.93 -17.16
C ASP A 113 -6.42 27.60 -17.16
#